data_AF-A0A1F8XW40-F1
#
_entry.id   AF-A0A1F8XW40-F1
#
_cell.length_a   1.000
_cell.length_b   1.000
_cell.length_c   1.000
_cell.angle_alpha   90.00
_cell.angle_beta   90.00
_cell.angle_gamma   90.00
#
_symmetry.space_group_name_H-M   'P 1'
#
loop_
_entity.id
_entity.type
_entity.pdbx_description
1 polymer ?
#
loop_
_entity_poly.entity_id
_entity_poly.type
_entity_poly.pdbx_seq_one_letter_code
_entity_poly.pdbx_strand_id
1 'polypeptide(L)'
;MQKFYLVSPGGSASNKPRPFYWSLDIGEKWIGVARNIYREKHGDDIVKEAEEAAHLTDLDWTKTPFHNDDLTSGWLSRDGRFYGCPQVNHDVLAYCVLGQKVGDLEKLGWVRVYDSKRYTCERRISAEQSNWLSQNGYTIYD
;
A
#
# COMPACT_ATOMS: atom_id res chain seq x y z
N MET A 1 19.32 -11.60 -0.85
CA MET A 1 18.75 -10.44 -1.58
C MET A 1 18.01 -10.98 -2.78
N GLN A 2 16.80 -10.48 -3.05
CA GLN A 2 15.97 -10.93 -4.17
C GLN A 2 15.77 -9.77 -5.13
N LYS A 3 15.73 -10.06 -6.44
CA LYS A 3 15.53 -9.06 -7.49
C LYS A 3 14.05 -8.95 -7.85
N PHE A 4 13.52 -7.73 -7.75
CA PHE A 4 12.15 -7.37 -8.05
C PHE A 4 12.10 -6.47 -9.28
N TYR A 5 10.99 -6.50 -9.99
CA TYR A 5 10.76 -5.74 -11.22
C TYR A 5 9.48 -4.93 -11.08
N LEU A 6 9.52 -3.64 -11.40
CA LEU A 6 8.33 -2.81 -11.44
C LEU A 6 7.69 -2.94 -12.82
N VAL A 7 6.62 -3.73 -12.89
CA VAL A 7 6.01 -4.16 -14.16
C VAL A 7 4.61 -3.60 -14.32
N SER A 8 4.32 -3.03 -15.48
CA SER A 8 2.96 -2.79 -15.99
C SER A 8 2.62 -3.91 -16.98
N PRO A 9 1.69 -4.83 -16.65
CA PRO A 9 1.39 -5.97 -17.51
C PRO A 9 0.66 -5.58 -18.81
N GLY A 10 1.07 -6.18 -19.92
CA GLY A 10 0.64 -5.90 -21.29
C GLY A 10 -0.66 -6.56 -21.76
N GLY A 11 -1.35 -7.36 -20.92
CA GLY A 11 -2.58 -8.06 -21.33
C GLY A 11 -3.68 -7.19 -21.98
N SER A 12 -4.62 -7.82 -22.71
CA SER A 12 -5.66 -7.25 -23.60
C SER A 12 -6.71 -6.29 -23.00
N ALA A 13 -6.45 -5.67 -21.84
CA ALA A 13 -7.36 -4.70 -21.27
C ALA A 13 -7.46 -3.43 -22.13
N SER A 14 -8.65 -2.83 -22.11
CA SER A 14 -9.01 -1.59 -22.79
C SER A 14 -8.21 -0.36 -22.34
N ASN A 15 -7.67 -0.35 -21.12
CA ASN A 15 -6.90 0.76 -20.58
C ASN A 15 -5.43 0.35 -20.38
N LYS A 16 -4.56 0.94 -21.21
CA LYS A 16 -3.10 0.80 -21.15
C LYS A 16 -2.45 2.20 -21.03
N PRO A 17 -1.29 2.32 -20.34
CA PRO A 17 -0.65 1.29 -19.54
C PRO A 17 -1.45 0.99 -18.27
N ARG A 18 -1.41 -0.27 -17.81
CA ARG A 18 -1.93 -0.63 -16.48
C ARG A 18 -1.04 0.02 -15.40
N PRO A 19 -1.51 0.13 -14.15
CA PRO A 19 -0.62 0.54 -13.07
C PRO A 19 0.57 -0.41 -12.94
N PHE A 20 1.64 0.11 -12.36
CA PHE A 20 2.86 -0.64 -12.12
C PHE A 20 2.79 -1.40 -10.79
N TYR A 21 3.39 -2.59 -10.76
CA TYR A 21 3.43 -3.45 -9.59
C TYR A 21 4.82 -4.09 -9.45
N TRP A 22 5.36 -4.07 -8.25
CA TRP A 22 6.53 -4.88 -7.90
C TRP A 22 6.21 -6.35 -8.08
N SER A 23 7.05 -7.02 -8.86
CA SER A 23 6.86 -8.39 -9.30
C SER A 23 8.16 -9.19 -9.28
N LEU A 24 8.06 -10.49 -9.07
CA LEU A 24 9.14 -11.45 -9.30
C LEU A 24 9.03 -12.04 -10.70
N ASP A 25 10.18 -12.24 -11.32
CA ASP A 25 10.32 -13.06 -12.51
C ASP A 25 10.45 -14.53 -12.11
N ILE A 26 9.55 -15.39 -12.61
CA ILE A 26 9.61 -16.85 -12.42
C ILE A 26 9.68 -17.61 -13.74
N GLY A 27 10.27 -17.01 -14.78
CA GLY A 27 10.35 -17.57 -16.13
C GLY A 27 9.21 -17.06 -17.00
N GLU A 28 8.21 -17.89 -17.25
CA GLU A 28 7.08 -17.56 -18.15
C GLU A 28 6.03 -16.62 -17.52
N LYS A 29 6.20 -16.27 -16.23
CA LYS A 29 5.20 -15.50 -15.47
C LYS A 29 5.86 -14.44 -14.59
N TRP A 30 5.09 -13.40 -14.30
CA TRP A 30 5.30 -12.46 -13.21
C TRP A 30 4.50 -12.89 -11.99
N ILE A 31 5.08 -12.76 -10.78
CA ILE A 31 4.35 -12.82 -9.51
C ILE A 31 4.32 -11.43 -8.88
N GLY A 32 3.15 -10.77 -8.85
CA GLY A 32 2.97 -9.51 -8.14
C GLY A 32 3.06 -9.71 -6.62
N VAL A 33 4.10 -9.18 -5.99
CA VAL A 33 4.53 -9.62 -4.64
C VAL A 33 3.62 -9.16 -3.51
N ALA A 34 2.91 -8.05 -3.71
CA ALA A 34 1.95 -7.52 -2.73
C ALA A 34 0.73 -8.44 -2.48
N ARG A 35 0.30 -9.17 -3.50
CA ARG A 35 -0.96 -9.96 -3.46
C ARG A 35 -0.79 -11.40 -3.95
N ASN A 36 0.45 -11.80 -4.23
CA ASN A 36 0.81 -13.09 -4.81
C ASN A 36 0.00 -13.42 -6.09
N ILE A 37 -0.18 -12.42 -6.96
CA ILE A 37 -0.97 -12.56 -8.19
C ILE A 37 -0.06 -12.98 -9.33
N TYR A 38 -0.35 -14.15 -9.91
CA TYR A 38 0.32 -14.64 -11.10
C TYR A 38 -0.20 -13.94 -12.36
N ARG A 39 0.71 -13.56 -13.24
CA ARG A 39 0.42 -12.99 -14.55
C ARG A 39 1.32 -13.62 -15.59
N GLU A 40 0.76 -14.01 -16.72
CA GLU A 40 1.56 -14.46 -17.85
C GLU A 40 2.36 -13.28 -18.39
N LYS A 41 3.58 -13.56 -18.86
CA LYS A 41 4.36 -12.55 -19.56
C LYS A 41 3.77 -12.30 -20.94
N HIS A 42 3.74 -11.04 -21.33
CA HIS A 42 3.32 -10.61 -22.66
C HIS A 42 4.41 -9.76 -23.31
N GLY A 43 4.47 -9.79 -24.64
CA GLY A 43 5.48 -9.03 -25.39
C GLY A 43 5.35 -7.51 -25.26
N ASP A 44 4.23 -7.03 -24.74
CA ASP A 44 3.94 -5.63 -24.45
C ASP A 44 3.90 -5.31 -22.94
N ASP A 45 4.44 -6.19 -22.09
CA ASP A 45 4.77 -5.86 -20.71
C ASP A 45 5.79 -4.71 -20.67
N ILE A 46 5.55 -3.72 -19.81
CA ILE A 46 6.49 -2.63 -19.57
C ILE A 46 7.19 -2.88 -18.25
N VAL A 47 8.49 -3.17 -18.30
CA VAL A 47 9.37 -3.20 -17.12
C VAL A 47 10.03 -1.84 -16.99
N LYS A 48 9.69 -1.10 -15.94
CA LYS A 48 10.22 0.26 -15.73
C LYS A 48 11.55 0.27 -14.99
N GLU A 49 11.70 -0.61 -14.02
CA GLU A 49 12.87 -0.69 -13.16
C GLU A 49 13.03 -2.10 -12.57
N ALA A 50 14.24 -2.38 -12.11
CA ALA A 50 14.57 -3.58 -11.36
C ALA A 50 15.38 -3.18 -10.12
N GLU A 51 15.05 -3.76 -8.98
CA GLU A 51 15.64 -3.43 -7.68
C GLU A 51 15.96 -4.70 -6.91
N GLU A 52 17.09 -4.71 -6.21
CA GLU A 52 17.44 -5.80 -5.30
C GLU A 52 17.12 -5.38 -3.87
N ALA A 53 16.25 -6.12 -3.21
CA ALA A 53 15.81 -5.83 -1.85
C ALA A 53 15.96 -7.06 -0.95
N ALA A 54 16.20 -6.81 0.33
CA ALA A 54 16.20 -7.87 1.35
C ALA A 54 14.79 -8.11 1.88
N HIS A 55 14.01 -7.04 2.03
CA HIS A 55 12.63 -7.07 2.47
C HIS A 55 11.73 -6.23 1.56
N LEU A 56 10.44 -6.53 1.52
CA LEU A 56 9.49 -5.78 0.68
C LEU A 56 9.40 -4.30 1.04
N THR A 57 9.66 -3.96 2.30
CA THR A 57 9.69 -2.56 2.79
C THR A 57 10.80 -1.73 2.19
N ASP A 58 11.82 -2.35 1.61
CA ASP A 58 12.95 -1.65 0.99
C ASP A 58 12.59 -1.16 -0.42
N LEU A 59 11.50 -1.66 -1.01
CA LEU A 59 11.02 -1.25 -2.32
C LEU A 59 10.23 0.08 -2.24
N ASP A 60 10.36 0.90 -3.28
CA ASP A 60 9.55 2.13 -3.38
C ASP A 60 8.11 1.82 -3.81
N TRP A 61 7.20 1.74 -2.84
CA TRP A 61 5.79 1.46 -3.08
C TRP A 61 4.98 2.66 -3.57
N THR A 62 5.51 3.88 -3.51
CA THR A 62 4.83 5.09 -4.03
C THR A 62 4.66 5.04 -5.56
N LYS A 63 5.47 4.20 -6.22
CA LYS A 63 5.38 3.90 -7.65
C LYS A 63 4.26 2.92 -8.01
N THR A 64 3.52 2.43 -7.02
CA THR A 64 2.44 1.46 -7.18
C THR A 64 1.12 2.02 -6.65
N PRO A 65 -0.04 1.46 -7.02
CA PRO A 65 -1.32 1.84 -6.43
C PRO A 65 -1.49 1.55 -4.93
N PHE A 66 -0.51 0.89 -4.29
CA PHE A 66 -0.64 0.45 -2.91
C PHE A 66 -0.20 1.49 -1.88
N HIS A 67 0.48 2.55 -2.31
CA HIS A 67 0.89 3.65 -1.44
C HIS A 67 0.72 4.97 -2.17
N ASN A 68 -0.21 5.79 -1.68
CA ASN A 68 -0.48 7.13 -2.18
C ASN A 68 -1.10 7.98 -1.06
N ASP A 69 -0.33 8.92 -0.54
CA ASP A 69 -0.72 9.79 0.57
C ASP A 69 -1.78 10.85 0.17
N ASP A 70 -2.06 11.03 -1.12
CA ASP A 70 -3.13 11.90 -1.61
C ASP A 70 -4.53 11.25 -1.47
N LEU A 71 -4.60 9.98 -1.08
CA LEU A 71 -5.87 9.27 -0.86
C LEU A 71 -6.45 9.57 0.53
N THR A 72 -7.77 9.49 0.65
CA THR A 72 -8.48 9.70 1.94
C THR A 72 -8.61 8.44 2.78
N SER A 73 -7.93 7.36 2.40
CA SER A 73 -7.97 6.07 3.09
C SER A 73 -6.55 5.58 3.30
N GLY A 74 -6.28 4.91 4.41
CA GLY A 74 -4.93 4.48 4.75
C GLY A 74 -4.77 4.15 6.23
N TRP A 75 -3.52 4.29 6.68
CA TRP A 75 -3.11 4.11 8.07
C TRP A 75 -2.55 5.41 8.63
N LEU A 76 -3.00 5.80 9.81
CA LEU A 76 -2.53 6.97 10.52
C LEU A 76 -1.80 6.52 11.80
N SER A 77 -0.50 6.78 11.83
CA SER A 77 0.38 6.43 12.95
C SER A 77 0.08 7.26 14.19
N ARG A 78 0.63 6.83 15.33
CA ARG A 78 0.42 7.51 16.62
C ARG A 78 1.00 8.91 16.72
N ASP A 79 2.03 9.21 15.94
CA ASP A 79 2.63 10.55 15.82
C ASP A 79 1.94 11.41 14.74
N GLY A 80 0.81 10.95 14.17
CA GLY A 80 0.01 11.72 13.22
C GLY A 80 0.52 11.68 11.78
N ARG A 81 1.43 10.77 11.44
CA ARG A 81 1.85 10.54 10.06
C ARG A 81 0.86 9.63 9.33
N PHE A 82 0.35 10.11 8.22
CA PHE A 82 -0.57 9.37 7.37
C PHE A 82 0.21 8.60 6.29
N TYR A 83 -0.26 7.39 6.00
CA TYR A 83 0.20 6.53 4.92
C TYR A 83 -1.03 6.12 4.13
N GLY A 84 -1.21 6.70 2.95
CA GLY A 84 -2.42 6.53 2.16
C GLY A 84 -2.39 5.27 1.30
N CYS A 85 -3.52 4.59 1.17
CA CYS A 85 -3.72 3.50 0.22
C CYS A 85 -5.21 3.30 -0.09
N PRO A 86 -5.57 2.62 -1.19
CA PRO A 86 -6.96 2.28 -1.45
C PRO A 86 -7.54 1.45 -0.29
N GLN A 87 -8.79 1.69 0.08
CA GLN A 87 -9.48 1.05 1.20
C GLN A 87 -9.33 -0.49 1.22
N VAL A 88 -9.36 -1.14 0.05
CA VAL A 88 -9.23 -2.61 -0.07
C VAL A 88 -7.81 -3.14 0.09
N ASN A 89 -6.82 -2.24 0.25
CA ASN A 89 -5.40 -2.55 0.27
C ASN A 89 -4.71 -2.13 1.58
N HIS A 90 -5.45 -1.88 2.67
CA HIS A 90 -4.86 -1.58 3.98
C HIS A 90 -3.86 -2.63 4.43
N ASP A 91 -4.16 -3.91 4.20
CA ASP A 91 -3.31 -5.03 4.59
C ASP A 91 -2.03 -5.08 3.77
N VAL A 92 -2.13 -4.73 2.48
CA VAL A 92 -0.97 -4.62 1.60
C VAL A 92 -0.06 -3.48 2.05
N LEU A 93 -0.62 -2.30 2.34
CA LEU A 93 0.16 -1.16 2.85
C LEU A 93 0.85 -1.53 4.17
N ALA A 94 0.11 -2.13 5.11
CA ALA A 94 0.66 -2.55 6.40
C ALA A 94 1.85 -3.49 6.24
N TYR A 95 1.71 -4.53 5.43
CA TYR A 95 2.75 -5.53 5.26
C TYR A 95 3.92 -5.04 4.40
N CYS A 96 3.63 -4.46 3.24
CA CYS A 96 4.63 -4.15 2.24
C CYS A 96 5.36 -2.83 2.50
N VAL A 97 4.67 -1.83 3.05
CA VAL A 97 5.23 -0.49 3.28
C VAL A 97 5.68 -0.31 4.72
N LEU A 98 4.84 -0.74 5.68
CA LEU A 98 5.12 -0.54 7.10
C LEU A 98 5.87 -1.73 7.74
N GLY A 99 5.93 -2.89 7.05
CA GLY A 99 6.58 -4.08 7.58
C GLY A 99 5.87 -4.70 8.79
N GLN A 100 4.56 -4.42 8.94
CA GLN A 100 3.77 -4.83 10.09
C GLN A 100 2.54 -5.63 9.66
N LYS A 101 2.04 -6.50 10.54
CA LYS A 101 0.71 -7.06 10.37
C LYS A 101 -0.33 -6.05 10.82
N VAL A 102 -1.50 -6.09 10.19
CA VAL A 102 -2.67 -5.28 10.56
C VAL A 102 -2.94 -5.30 12.06
N GLY A 103 -3.06 -6.50 12.64
CA GLY A 103 -3.37 -6.64 14.06
C GLY A 103 -2.26 -6.12 14.99
N ASP A 104 -1.03 -5.97 14.50
CA ASP A 104 0.05 -5.36 15.28
C ASP A 104 -0.04 -3.83 15.24
N LEU A 105 -0.37 -3.24 14.09
CA LEU A 105 -0.66 -1.81 13.98
C LEU A 105 -1.85 -1.39 14.85
N GLU A 106 -2.93 -2.16 14.81
CA GLU A 106 -4.15 -1.91 15.62
C GLU A 106 -3.82 -1.97 17.13
N LYS A 107 -3.06 -2.98 17.56
CA LYS A 107 -2.58 -3.09 18.96
C LYS A 107 -1.68 -1.93 19.38
N LEU A 108 -0.83 -1.44 18.47
CA LEU A 108 0.02 -0.26 18.67
C LEU A 108 -0.78 1.06 18.67
N GLY A 109 -2.09 1.00 18.40
CA GLY A 109 -2.98 2.17 18.42
C GLY A 109 -2.86 3.03 17.17
N TRP A 110 -2.50 2.44 16.04
CA TRP A 110 -2.65 3.09 14.74
C TRP A 110 -4.13 3.16 14.37
N VAL A 111 -4.51 4.26 13.73
CA VAL A 111 -5.87 4.47 13.25
C VAL A 111 -5.98 3.94 11.82
N ARG A 112 -6.97 3.09 11.57
CA ARG A 112 -7.33 2.64 10.23
C ARG A 112 -8.36 3.61 9.65
N VAL A 113 -8.02 4.30 8.57
CA VAL A 113 -8.88 5.29 7.90
C VAL A 113 -9.47 4.67 6.64
N TYR A 114 -10.80 4.54 6.57
CA TYR A 114 -11.48 3.86 5.45
C TYR A 114 -11.85 4.81 4.32
N ASP A 115 -12.21 6.05 4.65
CA ASP A 115 -12.59 7.11 3.73
C ASP A 115 -12.58 8.45 4.48
N SER A 116 -13.01 9.54 3.84
CA SER A 116 -13.10 10.90 4.43
C SER A 116 -14.00 11.07 5.67
N LYS A 117 -14.78 10.05 6.06
CA LYS A 117 -15.77 10.14 7.15
C LYS A 117 -15.65 9.01 8.16
N ARG A 118 -14.99 7.91 7.80
CA ARG A 118 -14.95 6.70 8.62
C ARG A 118 -13.52 6.30 8.93
N TYR A 119 -13.26 6.10 10.22
CA TYR A 119 -12.03 5.50 10.73
C TYR A 119 -12.35 4.57 11.91
N THR A 120 -11.39 3.71 12.28
CA THR A 120 -11.44 2.89 13.50
C THR A 120 -10.10 2.92 14.21
N CYS A 121 -10.12 2.85 15.54
CA CYS A 121 -8.93 2.66 16.37
C CYS A 121 -9.30 1.76 17.55
N GLU A 122 -8.49 0.73 17.81
CA GLU A 122 -8.70 -0.18 18.96
C GLU A 122 -8.17 0.39 20.28
N ARG A 123 -7.49 1.53 20.21
CA ARG A 123 -6.88 2.24 21.35
C ARG A 123 -7.38 3.67 21.38
N ARG A 124 -7.16 4.34 22.52
CA ARG A 124 -7.37 5.78 22.63
C ARG A 124 -6.48 6.51 21.62
N ILE A 125 -7.10 7.37 20.82
CA ILE A 125 -6.44 8.20 19.81
C ILE A 125 -5.43 9.14 20.49
N SER A 126 -4.25 9.34 19.87
CA SER A 126 -3.26 10.31 20.34
C SER A 126 -3.70 11.76 20.08
N ALA A 127 -3.00 12.73 20.67
CA ALA A 127 -3.23 14.13 20.36
C ALA A 127 -2.92 14.42 18.88
N GLU A 128 -1.87 13.82 18.35
CA GLU A 128 -1.40 14.00 16.97
C GLU A 128 -2.39 13.41 15.96
N GLN A 129 -2.92 12.22 16.25
CA GLN A 129 -3.97 11.59 15.45
C GLN A 129 -5.25 12.40 15.50
N SER A 130 -5.63 12.92 16.68
CA SER A 130 -6.80 13.79 16.85
C SER A 130 -6.67 15.08 16.05
N ASN A 131 -5.48 15.69 16.07
CA ASN A 131 -5.18 16.87 15.27
C ASN A 131 -5.33 16.59 13.78
N TRP A 132 -4.73 15.48 13.30
CA TRP A 132 -4.81 15.10 11.89
C TRP A 132 -6.26 14.83 11.46
N LEU A 133 -7.01 14.05 12.24
CA LEU A 133 -8.41 13.73 11.96
C LEU A 133 -9.27 15.00 11.92
N SER A 134 -9.13 15.88 12.90
CA SER A 134 -9.88 17.14 12.95
C SER A 134 -9.55 18.04 11.75
N GLN A 135 -8.26 18.18 11.39
CA GLN A 135 -7.82 18.98 10.25
C GLN A 135 -8.34 18.44 8.91
N ASN A 136 -8.54 17.14 8.82
CA ASN A 136 -9.06 16.47 7.62
C ASN A 136 -10.59 16.29 7.65
N GLY A 137 -11.30 16.97 8.56
CA GLY A 137 -12.76 17.03 8.57
C GLY A 137 -13.47 15.83 9.20
N TYR A 138 -12.73 14.99 9.94
CA TYR A 138 -13.32 13.86 10.65
C TYR A 138 -13.91 14.31 11.98
N THR A 139 -15.12 13.82 12.28
CA THR A 139 -15.69 13.93 13.63
C THR A 139 -15.00 12.94 14.55
N ILE A 140 -14.51 13.41 15.69
CA ILE A 140 -13.87 12.58 16.70
C ILE A 140 -14.88 12.26 17.79
N TYR A 141 -15.09 10.98 18.03
CA TYR A 141 -15.92 10.47 19.11
C TYR A 141 -14.98 9.93 20.20
N ASP A 142 -15.08 10.46 21.42
CA ASP A 142 -14.32 10.04 22.60
C ASP A 142 -14.83 8.70 23.18
#